data_AF-A0A5C9STR7-F1
#
_entry.id   AF-A0A5C9STR7-F1
#
_cell.length_a   1.000
_cell.length_b   1.000
_cell.length_c   1.000
_cell.angle_alpha   90.00
_cell.angle_beta   90.00
_cell.angle_gamma   90.00
#
_symmetry.space_group_name_H-M   'P 1'
#
loop_
_entity.id
_entity.type
_entity.pdbx_description
1 polymer ?
#
loop_
_entity_poly.entity_id
_entity_poly.type
_entity_poly.pdbx_seq_one_letter_code
_entity_poly.pdbx_strand_id
1 'polypeptide(L)' 'MSQKSTDNLIRLVKAGGNLTIDVSDKSTDNVIRIAKTAVAQKNKITFTGMDNKSTDNVIRVIKAGGEFVHIQL' A
#
# COMPACT_ATOMS: atom_id res chain seq x y z
N MET A 1 -0.12 -19.18 -2.94
CA MET A 1 -1.17 -18.24 -3.39
C MET A 1 -0.57 -17.34 -4.46
N SER A 2 -1.23 -17.12 -5.59
CA SER A 2 -0.71 -16.24 -6.66
C SER A 2 -0.67 -14.80 -6.14
N GLN A 3 0.50 -14.35 -5.70
CA GLN A 3 0.66 -12.96 -5.28
C GLN A 3 0.64 -12.06 -6.51
N LYS A 4 -0.27 -11.09 -6.50
CA LYS A 4 -0.30 -10.07 -7.55
C LYS A 4 1.00 -9.26 -7.48
N SER A 5 1.62 -9.03 -8.64
CA SER A 5 2.76 -8.14 -8.76
C SER A 5 2.39 -6.72 -8.32
N THR A 6 3.39 -5.91 -7.95
CA THR A 6 3.19 -4.49 -7.61
C THR A 6 2.44 -3.75 -8.72
N ASP A 7 2.75 -4.01 -9.98
CA ASP A 7 2.08 -3.37 -11.12
C ASP A 7 0.60 -3.78 -11.22
N ASN A 8 0.27 -5.03 -10.92
CA ASN A 8 -1.12 -5.48 -10.86
C ASN A 8 -1.88 -4.82 -9.71
N LEU A 9 -1.23 -4.65 -8.54
CA LEU A 9 -1.82 -3.92 -7.41
C LEU A 9 -2.05 -2.44 -7.77
N ILE A 10 -1.10 -1.79 -8.43
CA ILE A 10 -1.25 -0.41 -8.93
C ILE A 10 -2.43 -0.31 -9.90
N ARG A 11 -2.59 -1.27 -10.81
CA ARG A 11 -3.75 -1.31 -11.73
C ARG A 11 -5.07 -1.45 -10.98
N LEU A 12 -5.13 -2.27 -9.94
CA LEU A 12 -6.32 -2.39 -9.08
C LEU A 12 -6.60 -1.08 -8.33
N VAL A 13 -5.58 -0.46 -7.75
CA VAL A 13 -5.72 0.84 -7.06
C VAL A 13 -6.18 1.93 -8.03
N LYS A 14 -5.77 1.88 -9.31
CA LYS A 14 -6.25 2.79 -10.35
C LYS A 14 -7.69 2.51 -10.78
N ALA A 15 -8.11 1.25 -10.80
CA ALA A 15 -9.51 0.90 -11.05
C ALA A 15 -10.43 1.39 -9.91
N GLY A 16 -9.89 1.46 -8.70
CA GLY A 16 -10.54 2.04 -7.52
C GLY A 16 -11.23 1.02 -6.62
N GLY A 17 -11.99 1.56 -5.64
CA GLY A 17 -12.67 0.78 -4.60
C GLY A 17 -11.91 0.71 -3.28
N ASN A 18 -12.53 0.05 -2.30
CA ASN A 18 -11.95 -0.17 -0.97
C ASN A 18 -11.12 -1.46 -1.00
N LEU A 19 -9.81 -1.32 -1.23
CA LEU A 19 -8.90 -2.45 -1.36
C LEU A 19 -8.19 -2.72 -0.04
N THR A 20 -8.10 -3.99 0.32
CA THR A 20 -7.18 -4.47 1.36
C THR A 20 -6.04 -5.21 0.67
N ILE A 21 -4.80 -4.78 0.93
CA ILE A 21 -3.61 -5.26 0.26
C ILE A 21 -2.63 -5.77 1.31
N ASP A 22 -2.29 -7.05 1.21
CA ASP A 22 -1.18 -7.63 1.97
C ASP A 22 0.16 -7.22 1.34
N VAL A 23 0.98 -6.55 2.13
CA VAL A 23 2.29 -6.01 1.75
C VAL A 23 3.45 -6.65 2.51
N SER A 24 3.21 -7.77 3.19
CA SER A 24 4.22 -8.56 3.89
C SER A 24 5.42 -8.86 2.99
N ASP A 25 5.18 -9.41 1.81
CA ASP A 25 6.21 -9.80 0.84
C ASP A 25 6.60 -8.68 -0.15
N LYS A 26 6.24 -7.42 0.12
CA LYS A 26 6.59 -6.28 -0.73
C LYS A 26 7.66 -5.43 -0.08
N SER A 27 8.63 -5.00 -0.89
CA SER A 27 9.62 -4.02 -0.46
C SER A 27 8.94 -2.70 -0.10
N THR A 28 9.51 -1.95 0.85
CA THR A 28 8.98 -0.65 1.27
C THR A 28 8.79 0.30 0.09
N ASP A 29 9.71 0.32 -0.87
CA ASP A 29 9.60 1.18 -2.06
C ASP A 29 8.39 0.81 -2.94
N ASN A 30 8.08 -0.49 -3.06
CA ASN A 30 6.89 -0.94 -3.77
C ASN A 30 5.61 -0.55 -3.03
N VAL A 31 5.58 -0.66 -1.70
CA VAL A 31 4.45 -0.22 -0.88
C VAL A 31 4.23 1.29 -1.03
N ILE A 32 5.30 2.09 -0.96
CA ILE A 32 5.25 3.54 -1.19
C ILE A 32 4.69 3.86 -2.58
N ARG A 33 5.07 3.10 -3.61
CA ARG A 33 4.57 3.30 -4.98
C ARG A 33 3.07 3.00 -5.08
N ILE A 34 2.58 1.98 -4.38
CA ILE A 34 1.15 1.68 -4.28
C ILE A 34 0.43 2.79 -3.51
N ALA A 35 0.98 3.24 -2.37
CA ALA A 35 0.46 4.32 -1.55
C ALA A 35 0.28 5.63 -2.34
N LYS A 36 1.33 6.05 -3.07
CA LYS A 36 1.29 7.24 -3.94
C LYS A 36 0.21 7.13 -5.02
N THR A 37 -0.01 5.93 -5.56
CA THR A 37 -1.08 5.69 -6.53
C THR A 37 -2.44 5.90 -5.89
N ALA A 38 -2.64 5.40 -4.66
CA ALA A 38 -3.88 5.58 -3.91
C ALA A 38 -4.18 7.07 -3.65
N VAL A 39 -3.16 7.84 -3.25
CA VAL A 39 -3.26 9.30 -3.08
C VAL A 39 -3.64 9.98 -4.39
N ALA A 40 -2.97 9.66 -5.50
CA ALA A 40 -3.23 10.27 -6.79
C ALA A 40 -4.66 10.01 -7.29
N GLN A 41 -5.24 8.86 -6.94
CA GLN A 41 -6.60 8.48 -7.30
C GLN A 41 -7.64 8.83 -6.23
N LYS A 42 -7.20 9.39 -5.09
CA LYS A 42 -8.04 9.64 -3.90
C LYS A 42 -8.79 8.40 -3.40
N ASN A 43 -8.18 7.22 -3.55
CA ASN A 43 -8.76 5.94 -3.18
C ASN A 43 -8.30 5.52 -1.79
N LYS A 44 -9.26 5.11 -0.95
CA LYS A 44 -8.98 4.58 0.39
C LYS A 44 -8.55 3.13 0.29
N ILE A 45 -7.31 2.84 0.67
CA ILE A 45 -6.77 1.48 0.70
C ILE A 45 -6.29 1.13 2.11
N THR A 46 -6.32 -0.16 2.44
CA THR A 46 -5.79 -0.70 3.69
C THR A 46 -4.58 -1.57 3.39
N PHE A 47 -3.45 -1.29 4.03
CA PHE A 47 -2.29 -2.16 4.03
C PHE A 47 -2.33 -3.08 5.26
N THR A 48 -2.03 -4.35 5.03
CA THR A 48 -1.89 -5.40 6.06
C THR A 48 -0.51 -6.03 5.94
N GLY A 49 0.00 -6.62 7.03
CA GLY A 49 1.32 -7.28 7.03
C GLY A 49 2.49 -6.31 7.00
N MET A 50 2.33 -5.14 7.63
CA MET A 50 3.41 -4.13 7.77
C MET A 50 4.32 -4.40 8.98
N ASP A 51 3.99 -5.38 9.81
CA ASP A 51 4.66 -5.69 11.09
C ASP A 51 6.10 -6.19 10.90
N ASN A 52 6.39 -6.72 9.71
CA ASN A 52 7.72 -7.17 9.34
C ASN A 52 8.66 -6.03 8.89
N LYS A 53 8.17 -4.79 8.86
CA LYS A 53 8.95 -3.62 8.43
C LYS A 53 9.38 -2.79 9.64
N SER A 54 10.56 -2.18 9.56
CA SER A 54 11.01 -1.24 10.58
C SER A 54 10.05 -0.05 10.71
N THR A 55 9.95 0.51 11.91
CA THR A 55 9.13 1.68 12.20
C THR A 55 9.41 2.84 11.24
N ASP A 56 10.67 3.09 10.89
CA ASP A 56 11.05 4.14 9.92
C ASP A 56 10.43 3.89 8.53
N ASN A 57 10.40 2.63 8.09
CA ASN A 57 9.79 2.25 6.82
C ASN A 57 8.27 2.42 6.87
N VAL A 58 7.63 2.05 7.98
CA VAL A 58 6.19 2.28 8.18
C VAL A 58 5.89 3.78 8.14
N ILE A 59 6.68 4.62 8.82
CA ILE A 59 6.55 6.08 8.80
C ILE A 59 6.68 6.64 7.37
N ARG A 60 7.63 6.12 6.57
CA ARG A 60 7.78 6.53 5.16
C ARG A 60 6.53 6.18 4.33
N VAL A 61 5.90 5.03 4.58
CA VAL A 61 4.65 4.64 3.93
C VAL A 61 3.49 5.54 4.36
N ILE A 62 3.37 5.83 5.67
CA ILE A 62 2.35 6.75 6.21
C ILE A 62 2.49 8.13 5.55
N LYS A 63 3.70 8.68 5.49
CA LYS A 63 3.98 9.97 4.84
C LYS A 63 3.63 9.97 3.35
N ALA A 64 3.84 8.84 2.66
CA ALA A 64 3.53 8.72 1.24
C ALA A 64 2.04 8.52 0.95
N GLY A 65 1.31 7.87 1.87
CA GLY A 65 -0.10 7.51 1.73
C GLY A 65 -1.09 8.52 2.30
N GLY A 66 -0.69 9.30 3.31
CA GLY A 66 -1.55 10.30 3.95
C GLY A 66 -2.87 9.72 4.45
N GLU A 67 -3.97 10.46 4.25
CA GLU A 67 -5.32 10.08 4.66
C GLU A 67 -5.95 8.95 3.82
N PHE A 68 -5.36 8.63 2.67
CA PHE A 68 -5.88 7.64 1.72
C PHE A 68 -5.37 6.22 2.02
N VAL A 69 -4.42 6.09 2.95
CA VAL A 69 -3.83 4.80 3.32
C VAL A 69 -4.08 4.54 4.80
N HIS A 70 -4.86 3.50 5.07
CA HIS A 70 -4.96 2.92 6.39
C HIS A 70 -3.90 1.82 6.54
N ILE A 71 -3.19 1.81 7.66
CA ILE A 71 -2.24 0.74 7.98
C ILE A 71 -2.79 -0.04 9.16
N GLN A 72 -3.01 -1.33 8.93
CA GLN A 72 -3.33 -2.30 9.95
C GLN A 72 -2.04 -2.98 10.38
N LEU A 73 -1.65 -2.75 11.64
CA LEU A 73 -0.58 -3.41 12.37
C LEU A 73 -1.18 -4.48 13.30
#